data_AF-A0A955ZLX3-F1
#
_entry.id   AF-A0A955ZLX3-F1
#
_cell.length_a   1.000
_cell.length_b   1.000
_cell.length_c   1.000
_cell.angle_alpha   90.00
_cell.angle_beta   90.00
_cell.angle_gamma   90.00
#
_symmetry.space_group_name_H-M   'P 1'
#
loop_
_entity.id
_entity.type
_entity.pdbx_description
1 polymer ?
#
loop_
_entity_poly.entity_id
_entity_poly.type
_entity_poly.pdbx_seq_one_letter_code
_entity_poly.pdbx_strand_id
1 'polypeptide(L)'
;MAVLPILVRWLWRPRRGDGHTATERAVWWVPEGLACTHPRFADELARANDGRSEPRAVPHPAPAPWVYAGVVLALVAAPVGWTFTHPRVRVLNLTPERLIVSVDGKTLVSIDPTSAESPAAGLSLRFPSGRHTLTAKNPEGRVVYDAEVTIRPGAEHLWAPAASAICFWLEQNHYGRARAPAEVRALVGAERFWALPPVDTWFAPNPPESEVDARSSGGSLWALRQAPCSAAPASVRALASPAQ
;
A
#
# COMPACT_ATOMS: atom_id res chain seq x y z
N MET A 1 -18.81 7.09 -0.74
CA MET A 1 -18.21 6.37 0.40
C MET A 1 -18.89 6.81 1.70
N ALA A 2 -20.06 6.25 2.03
CA ALA A 2 -20.84 6.65 3.22
C ALA A 2 -21.56 5.46 3.90
N VAL A 3 -21.11 4.22 3.64
CA VAL A 3 -21.82 3.01 4.07
C VAL A 3 -21.33 2.49 5.43
N LEU A 4 -20.08 2.80 5.81
CA LEU A 4 -19.50 2.36 7.08
C LEU A 4 -20.21 2.86 8.36
N PRO A 5 -20.65 4.12 8.49
CA PRO A 5 -21.29 4.58 9.73
C PRO A 5 -22.68 3.96 9.97
N ILE A 6 -23.33 3.44 8.92
CA ILE A 6 -24.66 2.82 9.01
C ILE A 6 -24.55 1.38 9.56
N LEU A 7 -23.51 0.63 9.15
CA LEU A 7 -23.28 -0.74 9.62
C LEU A 7 -22.95 -0.80 11.12
N VAL A 8 -22.15 0.14 11.64
CA VAL A 8 -21.83 0.21 13.07
C VAL A 8 -23.09 0.50 13.91
N ARG A 9 -24.00 1.34 13.39
CA ARG A 9 -25.27 1.67 14.07
C ARG A 9 -26.27 0.52 14.05
N TRP A 10 -26.17 -0.41 13.09
CA TRP A 10 -27.06 -1.57 12.98
C TRP A 10 -26.59 -2.77 13.82
N LEU A 11 -25.27 -2.98 13.94
CA LEU A 11 -24.70 -4.04 14.79
C LEU A 11 -24.81 -3.75 16.29
N TRP A 12 -25.01 -2.49 16.68
CA TRP A 12 -25.20 -2.09 18.08
C TRP A 12 -26.62 -1.59 18.31
N ARG A 13 -27.57 -2.53 18.46
CA ARG A 13 -28.78 -2.23 19.22
C ARG A 13 -28.38 -2.20 20.70
N PRO A 14 -28.43 -1.05 21.40
CA PRO A 14 -28.21 -1.05 22.84
C PRO A 14 -29.21 -2.04 23.46
N ARG A 15 -28.68 -3.08 24.10
CA ARG A 15 -29.50 -3.98 24.91
C ARG A 15 -30.11 -3.13 26.02
N ARG A 16 -31.44 -3.19 26.18
CA ARG A 16 -32.10 -2.79 27.42
C ARG A 16 -31.65 -3.79 28.48
N GLY A 17 -30.51 -3.50 29.10
CA GLY A 17 -30.05 -4.23 30.27
C GLY A 17 -30.69 -3.60 31.50
N ASP A 18 -31.21 -4.42 32.39
CA ASP A 18 -31.50 -3.99 33.75
C ASP A 18 -30.17 -3.58 34.38
N GLY A 19 -29.98 -2.28 34.64
CA GLY A 19 -28.70 -1.72 35.05
C GLY A 19 -28.22 -2.32 36.38
N HIS A 20 -27.08 -3.01 36.36
CA HIS A 20 -26.38 -3.40 37.57
C HIS A 20 -25.38 -2.30 37.98
N THR A 21 -25.38 -1.97 39.27
CA THR A 21 -24.66 -0.84 39.90
C THR A 21 -23.13 -0.90 39.84
N ALA A 22 -22.54 -1.96 39.27
CA ALA A 22 -21.09 -2.15 39.29
C ALA A 22 -20.34 -1.42 38.15
N THR A 23 -21.02 -1.04 37.06
CA THR A 23 -20.33 -0.48 35.86
C THR A 23 -21.05 0.69 35.20
N GLU A 24 -22.29 1.02 35.59
CA GLU A 24 -23.06 2.12 34.99
C GLU A 24 -23.28 3.29 35.98
N ARG A 25 -23.46 4.51 35.46
CA ARG A 25 -23.79 5.69 36.28
C ARG A 25 -25.13 5.46 36.97
N ALA A 26 -25.13 5.28 38.29
CA ALA A 26 -26.36 5.04 39.06
C ALA A 26 -27.32 6.26 39.04
N VAL A 27 -26.75 7.47 38.98
CA VAL A 27 -27.49 8.74 38.96
C VAL A 27 -26.77 9.74 38.05
N TRP A 28 -27.51 10.53 37.28
CA TRP A 28 -26.97 11.68 36.55
C TRP A 28 -28.00 12.80 36.40
N TRP A 29 -27.52 14.03 36.21
CA TRP A 29 -28.36 15.19 35.96
C TRP A 29 -28.91 15.19 34.53
N VAL A 30 -30.20 15.49 34.40
CA VAL A 30 -30.91 15.80 33.15
C VAL A 30 -31.54 17.19 33.28
N PRO A 31 -31.89 17.87 32.17
CA PRO A 31 -32.41 19.25 32.23
C PRO A 31 -33.62 19.45 33.15
N GLU A 32 -34.41 18.39 33.34
CA GLU A 32 -35.66 18.42 34.13
C GLU A 32 -35.49 17.80 35.55
N GLY A 33 -34.28 17.37 35.94
CA GLY A 33 -34.04 16.78 37.27
C GLY A 33 -32.92 15.74 37.33
N LEU A 34 -33.07 14.74 38.20
CA LEU A 34 -32.13 13.62 38.35
C LEU A 34 -32.70 12.36 37.72
N ALA A 35 -31.93 11.74 36.82
CA ALA A 35 -32.23 10.42 36.29
C ALA A 35 -31.54 9.36 37.15
N CYS A 36 -32.31 8.38 37.62
CA CYS A 36 -31.84 7.25 38.41
C CYS A 36 -32.05 5.95 37.61
N THR A 37 -31.09 5.03 37.64
CA THR A 37 -31.22 3.74 36.94
C THR A 37 -32.15 2.78 37.65
N HIS A 38 -32.26 2.86 38.97
CA HIS A 38 -33.04 1.92 39.78
C HIS A 38 -34.28 2.59 40.40
N PRO A 39 -35.50 2.05 40.18
CA PRO A 39 -36.74 2.71 40.61
C PRO A 39 -36.84 2.86 42.13
N ARG A 40 -36.44 1.84 42.91
CA ARG A 40 -36.46 1.92 44.38
C ARG A 40 -35.61 3.07 44.93
N PHE A 41 -34.42 3.27 44.35
CA PHE A 41 -33.53 4.35 44.76
C PHE A 41 -34.11 5.71 44.38
N ALA A 42 -34.74 5.81 43.20
CA ALA A 42 -35.44 7.02 42.78
C ALA A 42 -36.59 7.39 43.74
N ASP A 43 -37.38 6.40 44.17
CA ASP A 43 -38.50 6.59 45.09
C ASP A 43 -38.05 6.99 46.50
N GLU A 44 -36.94 6.42 46.98
CA GLU A 44 -36.34 6.79 48.27
C GLU A 44 -35.76 8.21 48.24
N LEU A 45 -35.06 8.56 47.16
CA LEU A 45 -34.49 9.89 46.97
C LEU A 45 -35.59 10.95 46.82
N ALA A 46 -36.66 10.65 46.08
CA ALA A 46 -37.82 11.53 45.96
C ALA A 46 -38.50 11.75 47.31
N ARG A 47 -38.74 10.68 48.08
CA ARG A 47 -39.32 10.77 49.43
C ARG A 47 -38.47 11.58 50.40
N ALA A 48 -37.14 11.45 50.33
CA ALA A 48 -36.23 12.18 51.22
C ALA A 48 -36.16 13.69 50.92
N ASN A 49 -36.61 14.15 49.75
CA ASN A 49 -36.48 15.52 49.28
C ASN A 49 -37.83 16.17 48.88
N ASP A 50 -38.95 15.63 49.36
CA ASP A 50 -40.32 16.06 49.00
C ASP A 50 -40.56 16.14 47.48
N GLY A 51 -39.89 15.28 46.73
CA GLY A 51 -39.94 15.20 45.27
C GLY A 51 -40.95 14.16 44.76
N ARG A 52 -41.05 14.06 43.42
CA ARG A 52 -41.82 13.02 42.73
C ARG A 52 -40.90 12.19 41.85
N SER A 53 -41.08 10.88 41.85
CA SER A 53 -40.43 9.95 40.93
C SER A 53 -41.41 9.57 39.82
N GLU A 54 -40.96 9.65 38.57
CA GLU A 54 -41.74 9.21 37.41
C GLU A 54 -40.87 8.29 36.54
N PRO A 55 -41.41 7.14 36.08
CA PRO A 55 -40.69 6.26 35.17
C PRO A 55 -40.53 6.96 33.82
N ARG A 56 -39.28 7.22 33.43
CA ARG A 56 -38.97 7.85 32.15
C ARG A 56 -38.00 6.99 31.35
N ALA A 57 -38.31 6.80 30.07
CA ALA A 57 -37.35 6.24 29.13
C ALA A 57 -36.29 7.30 28.82
N VAL A 58 -35.18 7.26 29.57
CA VAL A 58 -34.02 8.11 29.29
C VAL A 58 -33.13 7.37 28.27
N PRO A 59 -32.75 8.00 27.15
CA PRO A 59 -31.77 7.41 26.25
C PRO A 59 -30.46 7.20 27.01
N HIS A 60 -29.91 5.98 26.99
CA HIS A 60 -28.55 5.77 27.48
C HIS A 60 -27.58 6.69 26.72
N PRO A 61 -26.63 7.35 27.40
CA PRO A 61 -25.64 8.16 26.73
C PRO A 61 -24.85 7.27 25.78
N ALA A 62 -24.98 7.51 24.47
CA ALA A 62 -24.15 6.85 23.49
C ALA A 62 -22.68 7.24 23.76
N PRO A 63 -21.73 6.31 23.61
CA PRO A 63 -20.31 6.66 23.69
C PRO A 63 -20.01 7.77 22.68
N ALA A 64 -19.22 8.74 23.11
CA ALA A 64 -18.91 9.90 22.30
C ALA A 64 -18.20 9.48 20.99
N PRO A 65 -18.49 10.14 19.85
CA PRO A 65 -17.98 9.74 18.54
C PRO A 65 -16.45 9.57 18.45
N TRP A 66 -15.68 10.30 19.26
CA TRP A 66 -14.22 10.23 19.30
C TRP A 66 -13.68 8.88 19.79
N VAL A 67 -14.45 8.14 20.58
CA VAL A 67 -14.07 6.78 21.03
C VAL A 67 -13.92 5.84 19.83
N TYR A 68 -14.71 6.06 18.78
CA TYR A 68 -14.64 5.29 17.54
C TYR A 68 -13.60 5.83 16.55
N ALA A 69 -13.13 7.07 16.73
CA ALA A 69 -12.14 7.67 15.85
C ALA A 69 -10.82 6.89 15.89
N GLY A 70 -10.41 6.39 17.06
CA GLY A 70 -9.22 5.54 17.19
C GLY A 70 -9.32 4.23 16.41
N VAL A 71 -10.48 3.57 16.45
CA VAL A 71 -10.72 2.32 15.71
C VAL A 71 -10.73 2.58 14.20
N VAL A 72 -11.43 3.62 13.75
CA VAL A 72 -11.46 4.00 12.33
C VAL A 72 -10.05 4.38 11.84
N LEU A 73 -9.31 5.16 12.64
CA LEU A 73 -7.94 5.52 12.31
C LEU A 73 -7.04 4.30 12.22
N ALA A 74 -7.13 3.35 13.15
CA ALA A 74 -6.34 2.12 13.10
C ALA A 74 -6.68 1.27 11.86
N LEU A 75 -7.95 1.14 11.50
CA LEU A 75 -8.39 0.39 10.32
C LEU A 75 -7.88 0.97 9.00
N VAL A 76 -7.63 2.28 8.94
CA VAL A 76 -7.08 2.95 7.75
C VAL A 76 -5.55 3.03 7.80
N ALA A 77 -4.99 3.40 8.95
CA ALA A 77 -3.55 3.61 9.11
C ALA A 77 -2.77 2.30 9.06
N ALA A 78 -3.31 1.19 9.58
CA ALA A 78 -2.63 -0.11 9.55
C ALA A 78 -2.36 -0.63 8.13
N PRO A 79 -3.33 -0.71 7.20
CA PRO A 79 -3.05 -1.18 5.84
C PRO A 79 -2.15 -0.20 5.07
N VAL A 80 -2.31 1.11 5.26
CA VAL A 80 -1.42 2.12 4.64
C VAL A 80 0.02 1.96 5.16
N GLY A 81 0.21 1.85 6.48
CA GLY A 81 1.51 1.62 7.09
C GLY A 81 2.14 0.29 6.66
N TRP A 82 1.33 -0.77 6.52
CA TRP A 82 1.79 -2.05 6.01
C TRP A 82 2.28 -1.93 4.56
N THR A 83 1.49 -1.32 3.68
CA THR A 83 1.90 -1.14 2.26
C THR A 83 3.14 -0.25 2.09
N PHE A 84 3.35 0.70 2.99
CA PHE A 84 4.54 1.55 3.00
C PHE A 84 5.80 0.79 3.46
N THR A 85 5.68 -0.01 4.53
CA THR A 85 6.78 -0.82 5.08
C THR A 85 7.03 -2.11 4.29
N HIS A 86 6.09 -2.51 3.43
CA HIS A 86 6.21 -3.67 2.56
C HIS A 86 6.15 -3.26 1.08
N PRO A 87 7.17 -2.52 0.59
CA PRO A 87 7.22 -2.05 -0.79
C PRO A 87 7.09 -3.18 -1.81
N ARG A 88 6.64 -2.82 -3.02
CA ARG A 88 6.57 -3.75 -4.14
C ARG A 88 7.94 -3.86 -4.79
N VAL A 89 8.38 -5.10 -5.00
CA VAL A 89 9.52 -5.44 -5.83
C VAL A 89 8.99 -6.28 -6.98
N ARG A 90 9.21 -5.81 -8.20
CA ARG A 90 8.88 -6.56 -9.41
C ARG A 90 10.09 -7.36 -9.83
N VAL A 91 9.91 -8.67 -9.91
CA VAL A 91 10.99 -9.62 -10.21
C VAL A 91 10.86 -10.11 -11.64
N LEU A 92 11.89 -9.93 -12.44
CA LEU A 92 11.96 -10.41 -13.82
C LEU A 92 12.81 -11.66 -13.92
N ASN A 93 12.27 -12.68 -14.60
CA ASN A 93 13.05 -13.82 -15.02
C ASN A 93 13.37 -13.68 -16.51
N LEU A 94 14.58 -13.25 -16.83
CA LEU A 94 15.06 -13.12 -18.21
C LEU A 94 15.88 -14.35 -18.66
N THR A 95 15.93 -15.40 -17.84
CA THR A 95 16.57 -16.67 -18.20
C THR A 95 15.58 -17.56 -18.98
N PRO A 96 16.07 -18.52 -19.78
CA PRO A 96 15.20 -19.47 -20.47
C PRO A 96 14.53 -20.49 -19.53
N GLU A 97 15.02 -20.63 -18.30
CA GLU A 97 14.55 -21.60 -17.31
C GLU A 97 13.76 -20.91 -16.19
N ARG A 98 12.98 -21.68 -15.44
CA ARG A 98 12.25 -21.15 -14.28
C ARG A 98 13.23 -20.79 -13.17
N LEU A 99 13.04 -19.64 -12.53
CA LEU A 99 13.85 -19.26 -11.36
C LEU A 99 13.11 -19.52 -10.06
N ILE A 100 13.81 -20.06 -9.08
CA ILE A 100 13.38 -20.19 -7.69
C ILE A 100 13.98 -19.01 -6.93
N VAL A 101 13.10 -18.19 -6.39
CA VAL A 101 13.48 -16.98 -5.65
C VAL A 101 13.39 -17.26 -4.15
N SER A 102 14.46 -16.90 -3.45
CA SER A 102 14.57 -16.97 -2.01
C SER A 102 14.99 -15.63 -1.44
N VAL A 103 14.45 -15.29 -0.27
CA VAL A 103 14.85 -14.10 0.50
C VAL A 103 15.21 -14.53 1.90
N ASP A 104 16.39 -14.11 2.36
CA ASP A 104 16.95 -14.49 3.67
C ASP A 104 16.93 -16.01 3.89
N GLY A 105 17.25 -16.77 2.84
CA GLY A 105 17.27 -18.24 2.85
C GLY A 105 15.90 -18.93 2.77
N LYS A 106 14.78 -18.19 2.76
CA LYS A 106 13.43 -18.75 2.62
C LYS A 106 12.96 -18.68 1.18
N THR A 107 12.66 -19.83 0.58
CA THR A 107 12.05 -19.90 -0.76
C THR A 107 10.65 -19.32 -0.72
N LEU A 108 10.38 -18.38 -1.61
CA LEU A 108 9.10 -17.69 -1.68
C LEU A 108 8.25 -18.17 -2.85
N VAL A 109 8.85 -18.19 -4.04
CA VAL A 109 8.10 -18.40 -5.27
C VAL A 109 9.00 -18.89 -6.39
N SER A 110 8.37 -19.52 -7.37
CA SER A 110 9.01 -19.89 -8.63
C SER A 110 8.44 -19.03 -9.75
N ILE A 111 9.31 -18.46 -10.58
CA ILE A 111 8.97 -17.46 -11.59
C ILE A 111 9.28 -18.00 -12.97
N ASP A 112 8.26 -18.12 -13.81
CA ASP A 112 8.43 -18.54 -15.20
C ASP A 112 9.23 -17.53 -16.02
N PRO A 113 9.96 -17.99 -17.05
CA PRO A 113 10.62 -17.12 -18.01
C PRO A 113 9.67 -16.05 -18.56
N THR A 114 10.14 -14.81 -18.54
CA THR A 114 9.47 -13.68 -19.17
C THR A 114 10.36 -13.16 -20.27
N SER A 115 9.95 -13.33 -21.51
CA SER A 115 10.61 -12.74 -22.67
C SER A 115 9.78 -11.58 -23.20
N ALA A 116 10.48 -10.54 -23.66
CA ALA A 116 9.95 -9.31 -24.27
C ALA A 116 9.49 -8.20 -23.32
N GLU A 117 9.46 -6.99 -23.90
CA GLU A 117 8.87 -5.79 -23.35
C GLU A 117 7.35 -5.97 -23.26
N SER A 118 6.85 -6.26 -22.05
CA SER A 118 5.42 -6.47 -21.80
C SER A 118 5.00 -5.93 -20.42
N PRO A 119 3.87 -5.19 -20.31
CA PRO A 119 3.34 -4.73 -19.04
C PRO A 119 3.01 -5.83 -18.03
N ALA A 120 2.86 -7.07 -18.49
CA ALA A 120 2.64 -8.23 -17.64
C ALA A 120 3.94 -8.95 -17.23
N ALA A 121 5.12 -8.52 -17.72
CA ALA A 121 6.37 -9.20 -17.47
C ALA A 121 6.77 -9.18 -15.98
N GLY A 122 7.25 -10.33 -15.49
CA GLY A 122 7.66 -10.52 -14.12
C GLY A 122 6.53 -10.66 -13.11
N LEU A 123 6.93 -10.93 -11.87
CA LEU A 123 6.02 -11.12 -10.74
C LEU A 123 6.19 -9.98 -9.75
N SER A 124 5.08 -9.40 -9.30
CA SER A 124 5.08 -8.36 -8.26
C SER A 124 4.90 -8.99 -6.88
N LEU A 125 5.89 -8.79 -6.02
CA LEU A 125 5.90 -9.29 -4.65
C LEU A 125 6.08 -8.13 -3.67
N ARG A 126 5.59 -8.29 -2.44
CA ARG A 126 5.81 -7.32 -1.36
C ARG A 126 6.77 -7.91 -0.35
N PHE A 127 7.80 -7.13 -0.02
CA PHE A 127 8.86 -7.53 0.90
C PHE A 127 8.95 -6.53 2.04
N PRO A 128 9.25 -6.96 3.28
CA PRO A 128 9.58 -6.01 4.34
C PRO A 128 10.73 -5.11 3.89
N SER A 129 10.69 -3.84 4.28
CA SER A 129 11.78 -2.90 4.03
C SER A 129 12.96 -3.21 4.96
N GLY A 130 14.18 -3.02 4.46
CA GLY A 130 15.40 -3.30 5.22
C GLY A 130 16.49 -3.91 4.37
N ARG A 131 17.52 -4.44 5.03
CA ARG A 131 18.58 -5.22 4.39
C ARG A 131 18.15 -6.67 4.29
N HIS A 132 18.29 -7.23 3.10
CA HIS A 132 17.88 -8.60 2.79
C HIS A 132 18.89 -9.25 1.85
N THR A 133 19.08 -10.56 2.00
CA THR A 133 19.83 -11.37 1.04
C THR A 133 18.85 -11.92 0.01
N LEU A 134 19.01 -11.50 -1.24
CA LEU A 134 18.22 -12.00 -2.36
C LEU A 134 19.01 -13.05 -3.11
N THR A 135 18.43 -14.25 -3.21
CA THR A 135 19.02 -15.35 -3.96
C THR A 135 18.05 -15.83 -5.03
N ALA A 136 18.55 -16.01 -6.25
CA ALA A 136 17.82 -16.67 -7.33
C ALA A 136 18.59 -17.91 -7.77
N LYS A 137 17.89 -19.05 -7.83
CA LYS A 137 18.44 -20.34 -8.25
C LYS A 137 17.66 -20.89 -9.44
N ASN A 138 18.31 -21.66 -10.30
CA ASN A 138 17.60 -22.44 -11.30
C ASN A 138 16.99 -23.72 -10.65
N PRO A 139 16.21 -24.53 -11.38
CA PRO A 139 15.58 -25.73 -10.83
C PRO A 139 16.58 -26.79 -10.34
N GLU A 140 17.79 -26.80 -10.90
CA GLU A 140 18.89 -27.69 -10.52
C GLU A 140 19.63 -27.20 -9.25
N GLY A 141 19.22 -26.06 -8.68
CA GLY A 141 19.78 -25.50 -7.45
C GLY A 141 21.06 -24.66 -7.65
N ARG A 142 21.49 -24.44 -8.90
CA ARG A 142 22.60 -23.54 -9.23
C ARG A 142 22.19 -22.10 -8.95
N VAL A 143 23.05 -21.38 -8.24
CA VAL A 143 22.87 -19.95 -7.95
C VAL A 143 23.09 -19.14 -9.22
N VAL A 144 22.07 -18.41 -9.63
CA VAL A 144 22.08 -17.46 -10.75
C VAL A 144 22.39 -16.06 -10.24
N TYR A 145 21.92 -15.73 -9.04
CA TYR A 145 22.13 -14.45 -8.39
C TYR A 145 22.15 -14.62 -6.88
N ASP A 146 23.06 -13.93 -6.21
CA ASP A 146 23.13 -13.86 -4.75
C ASP A 146 23.78 -12.53 -4.34
N ALA A 147 23.02 -11.68 -3.64
CA ALA A 147 23.54 -10.44 -3.09
C ALA A 147 22.70 -9.94 -1.91
N GLU A 148 23.34 -9.16 -1.05
CA GLU A 148 22.66 -8.32 -0.07
C GLU A 148 22.19 -7.03 -0.76
N VAL A 149 20.91 -6.70 -0.60
CA VAL A 149 20.33 -5.45 -1.11
C VAL A 149 19.58 -4.72 0.00
N THR A 150 19.37 -3.42 -0.18
CA THR A 150 18.51 -2.62 0.70
C THR A 150 17.19 -2.29 0.03
N ILE A 151 16.10 -2.86 0.54
CA ILE A 151 14.74 -2.59 0.09
C ILE A 151 14.22 -1.33 0.81
N ARG A 152 13.95 -0.26 0.06
CA ARG A 152 13.54 1.03 0.63
C ARG A 152 12.03 1.10 0.86
N PRO A 153 11.55 1.57 2.04
CA PRO A 153 10.13 1.72 2.27
C PRO A 153 9.52 2.76 1.30
N GLY A 154 8.27 2.54 0.91
CA GLY A 154 7.50 3.45 0.05
C GLY A 154 7.97 3.56 -1.41
N ALA A 155 9.07 2.90 -1.80
CA ALA A 155 9.56 2.91 -3.18
C ALA A 155 9.15 1.63 -3.93
N GLU A 156 8.97 1.75 -5.25
CA GLU A 156 8.87 0.58 -6.11
C GLU A 156 10.28 0.10 -6.47
N HIS A 157 10.46 -1.21 -6.60
CA HIS A 157 11.74 -1.78 -6.96
C HIS A 157 11.62 -2.71 -8.15
N LEU A 158 12.70 -2.78 -8.93
CA LEU A 158 12.92 -3.79 -9.95
C LEU A 158 14.06 -4.69 -9.52
N TRP A 159 13.87 -6.00 -9.64
CA TRP A 159 14.93 -6.98 -9.50
C TRP A 159 15.00 -7.87 -10.74
N ALA A 160 16.16 -7.92 -11.38
CA ALA A 160 16.39 -8.70 -12.60
C ALA A 160 17.68 -9.55 -12.47
N PRO A 161 17.66 -10.65 -11.70
CA PRO A 161 18.86 -11.40 -11.27
C PRO A 161 19.77 -11.90 -12.40
N ALA A 162 19.27 -12.04 -13.63
CA ALA A 162 20.01 -12.58 -14.77
C ALA A 162 20.01 -11.66 -16.00
N ALA A 163 19.96 -10.34 -15.81
CA ALA A 163 19.85 -9.36 -16.89
C ALA A 163 21.21 -8.94 -17.50
N SER A 164 22.11 -9.87 -17.77
CA SER A 164 23.47 -9.51 -18.24
C SER A 164 23.50 -8.86 -19.63
N ALA A 165 22.58 -9.26 -20.52
CA ALA A 165 22.49 -8.74 -21.89
C ALA A 165 21.35 -7.73 -22.11
N ILE A 166 20.54 -7.47 -21.07
CA ILE A 166 19.37 -6.60 -21.13
C ILE A 166 19.65 -5.32 -20.35
N CYS A 167 19.34 -4.20 -20.99
CA CYS A 167 19.46 -2.87 -20.42
C CYS A 167 18.08 -2.34 -20.05
N PHE A 168 18.01 -1.65 -18.92
CA PHE A 168 16.79 -1.00 -18.43
C PHE A 168 17.00 0.51 -18.38
N TRP A 169 15.97 1.25 -18.74
CA TRP A 169 15.97 2.71 -18.61
C TRP A 169 14.57 3.22 -18.35
N LEU A 170 14.50 4.42 -17.80
CA LEU A 170 13.28 5.19 -17.66
C LEU A 170 13.20 6.19 -18.81
N GLU A 171 12.03 6.30 -19.40
CA GLU A 171 11.70 7.22 -20.49
C GLU A 171 10.56 8.13 -20.03
N GLN A 172 10.77 9.44 -20.03
CA GLN A 172 9.75 10.44 -19.69
C GLN A 172 9.25 11.13 -20.94
N ASN A 173 7.94 11.06 -21.18
CA ASN A 173 7.29 11.83 -22.24
C ASN A 173 6.40 12.90 -21.63
N HIS A 174 6.32 14.06 -22.28
CA HIS A 174 5.49 15.17 -21.86
C HIS A 174 4.32 15.36 -22.82
N TYR A 175 3.13 15.61 -22.29
CA TYR A 175 1.90 15.74 -23.06
C TYR A 175 1.28 17.12 -22.90
N GLY A 176 0.45 17.50 -23.86
CA GLY A 176 -0.30 18.76 -23.84
C GLY A 176 0.61 19.98 -24.05
N ARG A 177 0.42 21.02 -23.24
CA ARG A 177 1.18 22.28 -23.36
C ARG A 177 2.60 22.21 -22.80
N ALA A 178 2.91 21.19 -22.01
CA ALA A 178 4.25 20.94 -21.52
C ALA A 178 5.11 20.37 -22.66
N ARG A 179 5.65 21.25 -23.51
CA ARG A 179 6.59 20.85 -24.56
C ARG A 179 8.01 20.83 -23.98
N ALA A 180 8.40 19.67 -23.48
CA ALA A 180 9.79 19.39 -23.11
C ALA A 180 10.27 18.15 -23.89
N PRO A 181 11.56 18.10 -24.28
CA PRO A 181 12.11 16.92 -24.93
C PRO A 181 12.01 15.70 -24.02
N ALA A 182 11.82 14.53 -24.61
CA ALA A 182 11.77 13.29 -23.85
C ALA A 182 13.08 13.06 -23.09
N GLU A 183 12.97 12.69 -21.81
CA GLU A 183 14.11 12.37 -20.96
C GLU A 183 14.35 10.85 -20.96
N VAL A 184 15.61 10.44 -21.06
CA VAL A 184 16.02 9.03 -20.96
C VAL A 184 17.05 8.89 -19.85
N ARG A 185 16.74 8.05 -18.86
CA ARG A 185 17.63 7.77 -17.72
C ARG A 185 17.91 6.29 -17.56
N ALA A 186 19.17 5.90 -17.77
CA ALA A 186 19.62 4.52 -17.59
C ALA A 186 19.48 4.07 -16.13
N LEU A 187 19.08 2.82 -15.91
CA LEU A 187 19.20 2.19 -14.60
C LEU A 187 20.58 1.56 -14.47
N VAL A 188 21.43 2.18 -13.66
CA VAL A 188 22.81 1.75 -13.42
C VAL A 188 22.89 1.06 -12.06
N GLY A 189 23.57 -0.08 -11.99
CA GLY A 189 23.78 -0.82 -10.75
C GLY A 189 24.23 -2.26 -11.00
N ALA A 190 25.30 -2.67 -10.31
CA ALA A 190 25.86 -4.02 -10.45
C ALA A 190 24.95 -5.12 -9.87
N GLU A 191 24.19 -4.78 -8.83
CA GLU A 191 23.28 -5.69 -8.11
C GLU A 191 21.99 -6.01 -8.90
N ARG A 192 21.77 -5.44 -10.08
CA ARG A 192 20.55 -5.70 -10.88
C ARG A 192 19.26 -5.56 -10.06
N PHE A 193 19.32 -4.69 -9.05
CA PHE A 193 18.28 -4.37 -8.11
C PHE A 193 18.24 -2.84 -8.02
N TRP A 194 17.08 -2.26 -8.31
CA TRP A 194 16.94 -0.81 -8.41
C TRP A 194 15.71 -0.36 -7.64
N ALA A 195 15.89 0.66 -6.81
CA ALA A 195 14.78 1.48 -6.32
C ALA A 195 14.41 2.47 -7.42
N LEU A 196 13.14 2.47 -7.81
CA LEU A 196 12.61 3.28 -8.89
C LEU A 196 11.88 4.51 -8.34
N PRO A 197 11.86 5.64 -9.08
CA PRO A 197 10.84 6.65 -8.87
C PRO A 197 9.44 6.07 -9.18
N PRO A 198 8.36 6.81 -8.97
CA PRO A 198 7.05 6.45 -9.51
C PRO A 198 7.14 6.18 -11.03
N VAL A 199 6.67 5.01 -11.45
CA VAL A 199 6.59 4.59 -12.85
C VAL A 199 5.13 4.41 -13.23
N ASP A 200 4.70 5.06 -14.30
CA ASP A 200 3.32 4.98 -14.79
C ASP A 200 3.11 3.73 -15.65
N THR A 201 4.12 3.40 -16.49
CA THR A 201 4.04 2.29 -17.44
C THR A 201 5.24 1.35 -17.30
N TRP A 202 4.98 0.06 -17.10
CA TRP A 202 6.02 -0.95 -16.99
C TRP A 202 6.21 -1.67 -18.33
N PHE A 203 7.46 -1.74 -18.81
CA PHE A 203 7.89 -2.46 -20.01
C PHE A 203 6.93 -2.29 -21.20
N ALA A 204 6.59 -1.04 -21.49
CA ALA A 204 5.86 -0.65 -22.69
C ALA A 204 6.20 0.80 -23.01
N PRO A 205 6.11 1.20 -24.29
CA PRO A 205 6.26 2.58 -24.67
C PRO A 205 5.17 3.45 -24.03
N ASN A 206 5.53 4.69 -23.75
CA ASN A 206 4.57 5.74 -23.46
C ASN A 206 3.59 5.89 -24.65
N PRO A 207 2.30 6.19 -24.40
CA PRO A 207 1.34 6.39 -25.49
C PRO A 207 1.79 7.52 -26.42
N PRO A 208 1.52 7.44 -27.73
CA PRO A 208 1.92 8.50 -28.65
C PRO A 208 1.20 9.80 -28.31
N GLU A 209 1.86 10.93 -28.51
CA GLU A 209 1.21 12.24 -28.41
C GLU A 209 0.11 12.35 -29.48
N SER A 210 -1.10 12.78 -29.08
CA SER A 210 -2.19 13.06 -30.00
C SER A 210 -2.39 14.58 -30.16
N GLU A 211 -2.69 15.05 -31.37
CA GLU A 211 -3.02 16.46 -31.60
C GLU A 211 -4.27 16.92 -30.84
N VAL A 212 -5.17 15.98 -30.48
CA VAL A 212 -6.36 16.25 -29.67
C VAL A 212 -5.98 16.60 -28.23
N ASP A 213 -4.92 15.98 -27.69
CA ASP A 213 -4.42 16.20 -26.32
C ASP A 213 -3.64 17.51 -26.14
N ALA A 214 -3.28 18.20 -27.23
CA ALA A 214 -2.62 19.52 -27.19
C ALA A 214 -3.49 20.60 -26.50
N ARG A 215 -4.79 20.36 -26.35
CA ARG A 215 -5.74 21.24 -25.65
C ARG A 215 -5.80 20.99 -24.14
N SER A 216 -5.26 19.87 -23.64
CA SER A 216 -5.18 19.55 -22.22
C SER A 216 -4.10 20.37 -21.50
N SER A 217 -4.26 20.59 -20.20
CA SER A 217 -3.23 21.22 -19.34
C SER A 217 -1.90 20.46 -19.35
N GLY A 218 -1.92 19.19 -19.78
CA GLY A 218 -0.73 18.37 -19.98
C GLY A 218 -0.29 17.61 -18.74
N GLY A 219 0.85 16.91 -18.86
CA GLY A 219 1.46 16.09 -17.80
C GLY A 219 2.73 15.40 -18.30
N SER A 220 3.38 14.64 -17.44
CA SER A 220 4.51 13.78 -17.82
C SER A 220 4.28 12.36 -17.35
N LEU A 221 4.62 11.38 -18.19
CA LEU A 221 4.56 9.97 -17.84
C LEU A 221 5.94 9.34 -17.89
N TRP A 222 6.26 8.56 -16.86
CA TRP A 222 7.46 7.73 -16.82
C TRP A 222 7.13 6.30 -17.24
N ALA A 223 7.80 5.85 -18.30
CA ALA A 223 7.80 4.45 -18.72
C ALA A 223 9.14 3.80 -18.34
N LEU A 224 9.07 2.64 -17.68
CA LEU A 224 10.21 1.75 -17.56
C LEU A 224 10.30 0.89 -18.82
N ARG A 225 11.44 0.94 -19.50
CA ARG A 225 11.69 0.26 -20.75
C ARG A 225 12.76 -0.82 -20.58
N GLN A 226 12.75 -1.80 -21.47
CA GLN A 226 13.81 -2.80 -21.55
C GLN A 226 14.11 -3.21 -22.98
N ALA A 227 15.37 -3.48 -23.28
CA ALA A 227 15.79 -4.06 -24.55
C ALA A 227 17.17 -4.72 -24.40
N PRO A 228 17.58 -5.58 -25.36
CA PRO A 228 18.99 -5.94 -25.49
C PRO A 228 19.87 -4.70 -25.49
N CYS A 229 20.98 -4.73 -24.75
CA CYS A 229 21.84 -3.57 -24.62
C CYS A 229 22.35 -3.05 -25.98
N SER A 230 22.51 -3.90 -26.99
CA SER A 230 22.86 -3.46 -28.36
C SER A 230 21.80 -2.55 -29.01
N ALA A 231 20.52 -2.73 -28.65
CA ALA A 231 19.37 -2.00 -29.19
C ALA A 231 18.88 -0.86 -28.28
N ALA A 232 19.48 -0.69 -27.10
CA ALA A 232 19.12 0.40 -26.18
C ALA A 232 19.51 1.78 -26.73
N PRO A 233 18.92 2.88 -26.24
CA PRO A 233 19.31 4.24 -26.60
C PRO A 233 20.81 4.49 -26.39
N ALA A 234 21.43 5.32 -27.23
CA ALA A 234 22.88 5.56 -27.21
C ALA A 234 23.41 5.97 -25.82
N SER A 235 22.69 6.84 -25.11
CA SER A 235 23.00 7.26 -23.74
C SER A 235 23.00 6.11 -22.73
N VAL A 236 22.09 5.14 -22.89
CA VAL A 236 22.00 3.95 -22.04
C VAL A 236 23.14 2.98 -22.37
N ARG A 237 23.43 2.78 -23.67
CA ARG A 237 24.53 1.90 -24.12
C ARG A 237 25.89 2.34 -23.59
N ALA A 238 26.16 3.64 -23.63
CA ALA A 238 27.41 4.20 -23.12
C ALA A 238 27.64 3.90 -21.63
N LEU A 239 26.56 3.77 -20.84
CA LEU A 239 26.60 3.49 -19.40
C LEU A 239 26.52 1.99 -19.07
N ALA A 240 26.11 1.17 -20.03
CA ALA A 240 25.93 -0.27 -19.86
C ALA A 240 27.18 -1.08 -20.24
N SER A 241 28.12 -0.50 -20.97
CA SER A 241 29.40 -1.14 -21.26
C SER A 241 30.17 -1.36 -19.95
N PRO A 242 30.56 -2.61 -19.62
CA PRO A 242 31.57 -2.80 -18.59
C PRO A 242 32.83 -2.08 -19.06
N ALA A 243 33.48 -1.32 -18.16
CA ALA A 243 34.84 -0.88 -18.40
C ALA A 243 35.66 -2.14 -18.78
N GLN A 244 36.26 -2.10 -19.98
CA GLN A 244 37.13 -3.16 -20.47
C GLN A 244 38.32 -3.36 -19.54
#